data_AF-A0AAV5L114-F1
#
_entry.id   AF-A0AAV5L114-F1
#
_cell.length_a   1.000
_cell.length_b   1.000
_cell.length_c   1.000
_cell.angle_alpha   90.00
_cell.angle_beta   90.00
_cell.angle_gamma   90.00
#
_symmetry.space_group_name_H-M   'P 1'
#
loop_
_entity.id
_entity.type
_entity.pdbx_description
1 polymer ?
#
loop_
_entity_poly.entity_id
_entity_poly.type
_entity_poly.pdbx_seq_one_letter_code
_entity_poly.pdbx_strand_id
1 'polypeptide(L)'
;MEQDQPESQSVIQSDRVKINGTVLPLEVTGDGKLRWMDEGQRCLTLEKEVLGFSVDGSRIKIKAVVEKGGGICCVGNGGHLVRKSFVFEPLSEDSLRLWCQKLRDYMDSLGRPKRLFIFMNPFGGKKSAPKIFFEDVKPFLEDADVQFTLLGLDSHPIEP
;
A
#
# COMPACT_ATOMS: atom_id res chain seq x y z
N MET A 1 -28.95 24.76 -9.44
CA MET A 1 -27.74 25.18 -8.70
C MET A 1 -27.76 24.39 -7.40
N GLU A 2 -27.20 23.18 -7.41
CA GLU A 2 -26.97 22.42 -6.19
C GLU A 2 -25.51 22.63 -5.82
N GLN A 3 -25.30 23.38 -4.74
CA GLN A 3 -24.01 23.53 -4.09
C GLN A 3 -23.81 22.27 -3.25
N ASP A 4 -22.95 21.37 -3.73
CA ASP A 4 -22.46 20.24 -2.94
C ASP A 4 -21.38 20.78 -1.99
N GLN A 5 -21.76 20.95 -0.73
CA GLN A 5 -20.92 21.50 0.33
C GLN A 5 -19.97 20.39 0.81
N PRO A 6 -18.64 20.61 0.90
CA PRO A 6 -17.71 19.52 1.17
C PRO A 6 -17.90 19.05 2.61
N GLU A 7 -18.30 17.80 2.78
CA GLU A 7 -18.25 17.09 4.07
C GLU A 7 -16.85 17.32 4.68
N SER A 8 -16.83 17.76 5.93
CA SER A 8 -15.63 18.07 6.69
C SER A 8 -14.65 16.89 6.68
N GLN A 9 -13.67 16.93 5.78
CA GLN A 9 -12.57 15.97 5.71
C GLN A 9 -11.70 16.17 6.95
N SER A 10 -11.94 15.41 8.02
CA SER A 10 -11.13 15.49 9.23
C SER A 10 -9.72 14.98 8.93
N VAL A 11 -8.69 15.79 9.19
CA VAL A 11 -7.30 15.38 9.04
C VAL A 11 -6.93 14.41 10.16
N ILE A 12 -6.48 13.20 9.83
CA ILE A 12 -6.01 12.20 10.80
C ILE A 12 -4.60 12.56 11.26
N GLN A 13 -3.75 12.93 10.31
CA GLN A 13 -2.35 13.29 10.55
C GLN A 13 -1.86 14.21 9.43
N SER A 14 -1.17 15.29 9.79
CA SER A 14 -0.51 16.19 8.85
C SER A 14 0.82 16.66 9.44
N ASP A 15 1.90 16.54 8.67
CA ASP A 15 3.22 17.04 9.06
C ASP A 15 4.10 17.27 7.82
N ARG A 16 5.23 17.93 7.98
CA ARG A 16 6.26 18.07 6.94
C ARG A 16 7.17 16.86 6.96
N VAL A 17 7.47 16.32 5.78
CA VAL A 17 8.38 15.19 5.57
C VAL A 17 9.33 15.51 4.42
N LYS A 18 10.50 14.88 4.39
CA LYS A 18 11.37 14.94 3.21
C LYS A 18 10.95 13.87 2.21
N ILE A 19 10.84 14.27 0.94
CA ILE A 19 10.60 13.40 -0.21
C ILE A 19 11.67 13.75 -1.23
N ASN A 20 12.52 12.78 -1.60
CA ASN A 20 13.66 12.99 -2.50
C ASN A 20 14.57 14.17 -2.10
N GLY A 21 14.70 14.43 -0.79
CA GLY A 21 15.49 15.53 -0.23
C GLY A 21 14.74 16.86 -0.06
N THR A 22 13.53 17.01 -0.62
CA THR A 22 12.70 18.22 -0.52
C THR A 22 11.70 18.11 0.62
N VAL A 23 11.61 19.14 1.47
CA VAL A 23 10.66 19.17 2.60
C VAL A 23 9.27 19.59 2.14
N LEU A 24 8.33 18.67 2.17
CA LEU A 24 6.97 18.81 1.63
C LEU A 24 5.92 18.46 2.68
N PRO A 25 4.73 19.08 2.65
CA PRO A 25 3.61 18.67 3.49
C PRO A 25 3.07 17.31 3.05
N LEU A 26 2.82 16.43 4.02
CA LEU A 26 2.17 15.14 3.85
C LEU A 26 0.95 15.09 4.78
N GLU A 27 -0.18 14.65 4.24
CA GLU A 27 -1.45 14.61 4.95
C GLU A 27 -2.15 13.27 4.74
N VAL A 28 -2.73 12.73 5.82
CA VAL A 28 -3.72 11.64 5.77
C VAL A 28 -5.05 12.17 6.25
N THR A 29 -6.06 12.03 5.42
CA THR A 29 -7.43 12.46 5.68
C THR A 29 -8.30 11.31 6.20
N GLY A 30 -9.42 11.66 6.84
CA GLY A 30 -10.41 10.73 7.39
C GLY A 30 -11.06 9.80 6.37
N ASP A 31 -11.16 10.26 5.12
CA ASP A 31 -11.61 9.46 3.97
C ASP A 31 -10.51 8.55 3.40
N GLY A 32 -9.37 8.41 4.10
CA GLY A 32 -8.32 7.48 3.74
C GLY A 32 -7.45 7.92 2.57
N LYS A 33 -7.31 9.23 2.32
CA LYS A 33 -6.43 9.73 1.27
C LYS A 33 -5.11 10.19 1.87
N LEU A 34 -4.01 9.67 1.32
CA LEU A 34 -2.65 10.13 1.58
C LEU A 34 -2.26 11.13 0.49
N ARG A 35 -2.07 12.41 0.84
CA ARG A 35 -1.84 13.52 -0.11
C ARG A 35 -0.50 14.18 0.14
N TRP A 36 0.22 14.48 -0.94
CA TRP A 36 1.43 15.30 -0.90
C TRP A 36 1.66 16.00 -2.24
N MET A 37 2.44 17.08 -2.20
CA MET A 37 2.86 17.82 -3.38
C MET A 37 4.30 17.43 -3.72
N ASP A 38 4.53 16.84 -4.88
CA ASP A 38 5.88 16.54 -5.41
C ASP A 38 6.06 17.30 -6.75
N GLU A 39 6.31 16.61 -7.86
CA GLU A 39 6.24 17.16 -9.24
C GLU A 39 4.81 17.52 -9.70
N GLY A 40 3.84 17.42 -8.78
CA GLY A 40 2.41 17.64 -8.97
C GLY A 40 1.66 17.19 -7.72
N GLN A 41 0.34 17.45 -7.68
CA GLN A 41 -0.51 16.95 -6.60
C GLN A 41 -0.64 15.43 -6.73
N ARG A 42 -0.11 14.70 -5.74
CA ARG A 42 -0.23 13.24 -5.66
C ARG A 42 -1.19 12.89 -4.52
N CYS A 43 -1.98 11.86 -4.76
CA CYS A 43 -2.95 11.33 -3.82
C CYS A 43 -2.99 9.81 -3.97
N LEU A 44 -3.00 9.09 -2.86
CA LEU A 44 -3.28 7.65 -2.81
C LEU A 44 -4.50 7.41 -1.94
N THR A 45 -5.35 6.48 -2.35
CA THR A 45 -6.43 5.94 -1.54
C THR A 45 -5.90 4.76 -0.76
N LEU A 46 -5.75 4.90 0.57
CA LEU A 46 -5.16 3.88 1.45
C LEU A 46 -5.87 2.53 1.32
N GLU A 47 -7.20 2.54 1.21
CA GLU A 47 -8.01 1.33 1.07
C GLU A 47 -7.76 0.57 -0.24
N LYS A 48 -7.50 1.28 -1.35
CA LYS A 48 -7.45 0.67 -2.68
C LYS A 48 -6.05 0.49 -3.23
N GLU A 49 -5.19 1.48 -3.02
CA GLU A 49 -3.89 1.57 -3.67
C GLU A 49 -2.74 1.17 -2.75
N VAL A 50 -2.85 1.40 -1.43
CA VAL A 50 -1.79 1.04 -0.49
C VAL A 50 -1.95 -0.41 -0.04
N LEU A 51 -0.91 -1.22 -0.20
CA LEU A 51 -0.84 -2.60 0.29
C LEU A 51 -0.45 -2.61 1.77
N GLY A 52 0.59 -1.86 2.10
CA GLY A 52 1.18 -1.81 3.43
C GLY A 52 2.31 -0.78 3.49
N PHE A 53 3.01 -0.75 4.62
CA PHE A 53 4.17 0.10 4.80
C PHE A 53 5.25 -0.59 5.62
N SER A 54 6.49 -0.13 5.46
CA SER A 54 7.65 -0.59 6.22
C SER A 54 8.48 0.61 6.67
N VAL A 55 9.20 0.47 7.77
CA VAL A 55 10.10 1.50 8.28
C VAL A 55 11.54 1.02 8.13
N ASP A 56 12.40 1.87 7.58
CA ASP A 56 13.83 1.63 7.41
C ASP A 56 14.62 2.83 7.96
N GLY A 57 15.11 2.69 9.19
CA GLY A 57 15.71 3.79 9.94
C GLY A 57 14.70 4.92 10.18
N SER A 58 15.02 6.13 9.70
CA SER A 58 14.14 7.31 9.76
C SER A 58 13.16 7.42 8.59
N ARG A 59 13.08 6.41 7.71
CA ARG A 59 12.29 6.48 6.48
C ARG A 59 11.08 5.55 6.55
N ILE A 60 9.92 6.08 6.18
CA ILE A 60 8.68 5.32 5.97
C ILE A 60 8.56 5.02 4.48
N LYS A 61 8.43 3.74 4.13
CA LYS A 61 8.17 3.28 2.78
C LYS A 61 6.73 2.79 2.67
N ILE A 62 5.90 3.50 1.92
CA ILE A 62 4.55 3.09 1.55
C ILE A 62 4.63 2.22 0.29
N LYS A 63 4.10 1.01 0.36
CA LYS A 63 4.06 0.03 -0.72
C LYS A 63 2.68 0.04 -1.33
N ALA A 64 2.57 0.32 -2.62
CA ALA A 64 1.30 0.56 -3.29
C ALA A 64 1.24 -0.09 -4.68
N VAL A 65 0.02 -0.25 -5.18
CA VAL A 65 -0.28 -0.61 -6.57
C VAL A 65 -1.06 0.54 -7.18
N VAL A 66 -0.51 1.12 -8.25
CA VAL A 66 -1.08 2.30 -8.92
C VAL A 66 -1.18 2.04 -10.41
N GLU A 67 -2.07 2.73 -11.10
CA GLU A 67 -2.17 2.62 -12.56
C GLU A 67 -0.97 3.29 -13.25
N LYS A 68 -0.41 2.62 -14.26
CA LYS A 68 0.68 3.14 -15.10
C LYS A 68 0.12 4.23 -16.03
N GLY A 69 0.05 5.47 -15.54
CA GLY A 69 -0.51 6.56 -16.34
C GLY A 69 -0.64 7.94 -15.67
N GLY A 70 -0.32 8.06 -14.39
CA GLY A 70 -0.30 9.36 -13.71
C GLY A 70 -1.41 9.47 -12.69
N GLY A 71 -1.03 9.83 -11.47
CA GLY A 71 -1.97 10.07 -10.39
C GLY A 71 -2.89 11.23 -10.74
N ILE A 72 -4.17 10.97 -10.84
CA ILE A 72 -5.29 11.84 -10.49
C ILE A 72 -6.48 10.90 -10.25
N CYS A 73 -7.22 11.19 -9.19
CA CYS A 73 -8.23 10.37 -8.55
C CYS A 73 -9.47 10.05 -9.40
N CYS A 74 -9.37 9.27 -10.49
CA CYS A 74 -10.54 8.95 -11.32
C CYS A 74 -10.57 7.51 -11.84
N VAL A 75 -11.73 6.89 -11.63
CA VAL A 75 -12.19 5.60 -12.15
C VAL A 75 -12.14 5.61 -13.67
N GLY A 76 -11.27 4.79 -14.27
CA GLY A 76 -11.15 4.64 -15.72
C GLY A 76 -10.61 3.25 -16.10
N ASN A 77 -11.34 2.56 -16.97
CA ASN A 77 -11.20 1.13 -17.26
C ASN A 77 -9.87 0.81 -18.01
N GLY A 78 -8.96 0.04 -17.39
CA GLY A 78 -7.96 -0.75 -18.12
C GLY A 78 -6.50 -0.26 -18.15
N GLY A 79 -6.03 0.49 -17.14
CA GLY A 79 -4.60 0.77 -16.97
C GLY A 79 -3.80 -0.44 -16.47
N HIS A 80 -2.55 -0.61 -16.94
CA HIS A 80 -1.66 -1.64 -16.38
C HIS A 80 -1.28 -1.25 -14.94
N LEU A 81 -1.74 -2.02 -13.96
CA LEU A 81 -1.37 -1.82 -12.56
C LEU A 81 0.13 -2.07 -12.35
N VAL A 82 0.81 -1.19 -11.63
CA VAL A 82 2.23 -1.30 -11.30
C VAL A 82 2.47 -1.17 -9.81
N ARG A 83 3.30 -2.07 -9.28
CA ARG A 83 3.80 -1.99 -7.92
C ARG A 83 4.77 -0.81 -7.81
N LYS A 84 4.52 0.10 -6.88
CA LYS A 84 5.31 1.30 -6.64
C LYS A 84 5.55 1.51 -5.15
N SER A 85 6.71 2.04 -4.80
CA SER A 85 7.03 2.44 -3.43
C SER A 85 7.21 3.94 -3.35
N PHE A 86 6.64 4.56 -2.31
CA PHE A 86 6.83 5.96 -1.98
C PHE A 86 7.56 6.06 -0.66
N VAL A 87 8.62 6.86 -0.61
CA VAL A 87 9.48 6.99 0.57
C VAL A 87 9.35 8.39 1.13
N PHE A 88 9.04 8.46 2.42
CA PHE A 88 8.88 9.69 3.18
C PHE A 88 9.82 9.63 4.38
N GLU A 89 10.52 10.73 4.67
CA GLU A 89 11.40 10.84 5.84
C GLU A 89 10.86 11.93 6.77
N PRO A 90 10.19 11.55 7.87
CA PRO A 90 9.79 12.48 8.92
C PRO A 90 10.96 13.30 9.47
N LEU A 91 10.69 14.54 9.89
CA LEU A 91 11.74 15.47 10.34
C LEU A 91 12.24 15.20 11.77
N SER A 92 11.52 14.38 12.54
CA SER A 92 11.88 14.00 13.91
C SER A 92 11.48 12.56 14.20
N GLU A 93 12.08 11.97 15.24
CA GLU A 93 11.71 10.62 15.70
C GLU A 93 10.28 10.57 16.23
N ASP A 94 9.82 11.61 16.92
CA ASP A 94 8.44 11.69 17.41
C ASP A 94 7.43 11.74 16.25
N SER A 95 7.74 12.49 15.20
CA SER A 95 6.94 12.52 13.98
C SER A 95 6.90 11.14 13.31
N LEU A 96 8.05 10.46 13.22
CA LEU A 96 8.13 9.08 12.70
C LEU A 96 7.22 8.14 13.47
N ARG A 97 7.30 8.15 14.81
CA ARG A 97 6.47 7.31 15.68
C ARG A 97 4.98 7.59 15.47
N LEU A 98 4.60 8.87 15.45
CA LEU A 98 3.20 9.28 15.25
C LEU A 98 2.67 8.87 13.88
N TRP A 99 3.44 9.06 12.82
CA TRP A 99 3.09 8.61 11.47
C TRP A 99 2.90 7.10 11.41
N CYS A 100 3.84 6.33 11.99
CA CYS A 100 3.76 4.88 12.00
C CYS A 100 2.53 4.39 12.76
N GLN A 101 2.19 5.03 13.89
CA GLN A 101 1.00 4.70 14.66
C GLN A 101 -0.28 4.98 13.84
N LYS A 102 -0.42 6.18 13.30
CA LYS A 102 -1.62 6.60 12.55
C LYS A 102 -1.84 5.77 11.29
N LEU A 103 -0.79 5.48 10.54
CA LEU A 103 -0.86 4.61 9.37
C LEU A 103 -1.25 3.18 9.76
N ARG A 104 -0.67 2.63 10.83
CA ARG A 104 -1.00 1.29 11.31
C ARG A 104 -2.45 1.20 11.75
N ASP A 105 -2.90 2.13 12.59
CA ASP A 105 -4.28 2.19 13.08
C ASP A 105 -5.28 2.27 11.93
N TYR A 106 -5.01 3.12 10.94
CA TYR A 106 -5.86 3.23 9.75
C TYR A 106 -5.88 1.93 8.95
N MET A 107 -4.70 1.37 8.63
CA MET A 107 -4.60 0.15 7.82
C MET A 107 -5.22 -1.07 8.53
N ASP A 108 -5.13 -1.15 9.85
CA ASP A 108 -5.76 -2.20 10.64
C ASP A 108 -7.28 -2.04 10.70
N SER A 109 -7.79 -0.80 10.70
CA SER A 109 -9.24 -0.52 10.63
C SER A 109 -9.90 -0.98 9.32
N LEU A 110 -9.12 -1.20 8.25
CA LEU A 110 -9.63 -1.73 6.98
C LEU A 110 -10.05 -3.20 7.05
N GLY A 111 -9.81 -3.90 8.17
CA GLY A 111 -10.23 -5.30 8.35
C GLY A 111 -9.51 -6.29 7.43
N ARG A 112 -8.34 -5.92 6.91
CA ARG A 112 -7.57 -6.78 5.99
C ARG A 112 -7.01 -8.01 6.72
N PRO A 113 -7.09 -9.22 6.12
CA PRO A 113 -6.52 -10.41 6.72
C PRO A 113 -5.00 -10.26 6.94
N LYS A 114 -4.53 -10.57 8.16
CA LYS A 114 -3.09 -10.61 8.48
C LYS A 114 -2.45 -11.96 8.18
N ARG A 115 -3.28 -13.00 8.02
CA ARG A 115 -2.83 -14.38 7.80
C ARG A 115 -3.74 -15.05 6.77
N LEU A 116 -3.14 -15.74 5.80
CA LEU A 116 -3.85 -16.52 4.79
C LEU A 116 -3.37 -17.97 4.76
N PHE A 117 -4.29 -18.90 4.52
CA PHE A 117 -3.96 -20.27 4.18
C PHE A 117 -4.28 -20.49 2.70
N ILE A 118 -3.26 -20.81 1.91
CA ILE A 118 -3.33 -20.84 0.46
C ILE A 118 -3.15 -22.29 -0.01
N PHE A 119 -4.16 -22.82 -0.68
CA PHE A 119 -4.09 -24.11 -1.35
C PHE A 119 -3.68 -23.88 -2.80
N MET A 120 -2.61 -24.51 -3.24
CA MET A 120 -2.11 -24.42 -4.60
C MET A 120 -2.18 -25.79 -5.29
N ASN A 121 -2.81 -25.81 -6.47
CA ASN A 121 -2.69 -26.93 -7.38
C ASN A 121 -1.57 -26.63 -8.40
N PRO A 122 -0.41 -27.29 -8.34
CA PRO A 122 0.67 -27.04 -9.28
C PRO A 122 0.43 -27.64 -10.67
N PHE A 123 -0.53 -28.56 -10.82
CA PHE A 123 -0.70 -29.36 -12.04
C PHE A 123 -1.72 -28.80 -13.03
N GLY A 124 -2.40 -27.70 -12.71
CA GLY A 124 -3.37 -27.08 -13.61
C GLY A 124 -2.71 -26.47 -14.86
N GLY A 125 -3.34 -26.65 -16.03
CA GLY A 125 -2.95 -26.01 -17.29
C GLY A 125 -1.47 -26.19 -17.65
N LYS A 126 -0.73 -25.09 -17.78
CA LYS A 126 0.71 -25.07 -18.11
C LYS A 126 1.64 -25.43 -16.94
N LYS A 127 1.10 -25.88 -15.80
CA LYS A 127 1.84 -26.22 -14.57
C LYS A 127 2.72 -25.08 -14.04
N SER A 128 2.28 -23.84 -14.25
CA SER A 128 3.02 -22.62 -13.90
C SER A 128 2.58 -22.00 -12.57
N ALA A 129 1.67 -22.65 -11.82
CA ALA A 129 1.13 -22.09 -10.59
C ALA A 129 2.20 -21.79 -9.51
N PRO A 130 3.22 -22.65 -9.28
CA PRO A 130 4.30 -22.32 -8.36
C PRO A 130 5.06 -21.07 -8.82
N LYS A 131 5.42 -21.01 -10.10
CA LYS A 131 6.13 -19.86 -10.68
C LYS A 131 5.33 -18.57 -10.52
N ILE A 132 4.05 -18.56 -10.92
CA ILE A 132 3.16 -17.40 -10.78
C ILE A 132 3.04 -16.98 -9.32
N PHE A 133 2.93 -17.94 -8.39
CA PHE A 133 2.83 -17.59 -6.99
C PHE A 133 4.10 -16.93 -6.46
N PHE A 134 5.28 -17.49 -6.73
CA PHE A 134 6.51 -16.92 -6.20
C PHE A 134 6.92 -15.62 -6.88
N GLU A 135 6.70 -15.50 -8.20
CA GLU A 135 7.09 -14.32 -8.97
C GLU A 135 6.06 -13.20 -8.91
N ASP A 136 4.76 -13.53 -8.98
CA ASP A 136 3.70 -12.53 -9.12
C ASP A 136 2.92 -12.33 -7.82
N VAL A 137 2.48 -13.39 -7.13
CA VAL A 137 1.54 -13.27 -5.98
C VAL A 137 2.25 -12.95 -4.66
N LYS A 138 3.29 -13.71 -4.32
CA LYS A 138 4.04 -13.61 -3.07
C LYS A 138 4.52 -12.19 -2.80
N PRO A 139 5.05 -11.43 -3.78
CA PRO A 139 5.49 -10.06 -3.51
C PRO A 139 4.38 -9.10 -3.07
N PHE A 140 3.11 -9.33 -3.48
CA PHE A 140 1.98 -8.54 -2.99
C PHE A 140 1.61 -8.90 -1.54
N LEU A 141 1.66 -10.19 -1.19
CA LEU A 141 1.42 -10.65 0.17
C LEU A 141 2.47 -10.10 1.15
N GLU A 142 3.74 -10.14 0.76
CA GLU A 142 4.84 -9.56 1.54
C GLU A 142 4.73 -8.05 1.68
N ASP A 143 4.26 -7.36 0.65
CA ASP A 143 4.06 -5.91 0.72
C ASP A 143 2.90 -5.48 1.61
N ALA A 144 1.87 -6.31 1.69
CA ALA A 144 0.74 -6.13 2.58
C ALA A 144 1.02 -6.63 4.01
N ASP A 145 2.23 -7.13 4.29
CA ASP A 145 2.61 -7.75 5.57
C ASP A 145 1.65 -8.88 5.96
N VAL A 146 1.23 -9.66 4.96
CA VAL A 146 0.34 -10.81 5.12
C VAL A 146 1.18 -12.06 5.28
N GLN A 147 1.09 -12.69 6.45
CA GLN A 147 1.67 -14.00 6.65
C GLN A 147 0.86 -15.03 5.86
N PHE A 148 1.51 -16.01 5.27
CA PHE A 148 0.80 -17.06 4.57
C PHE A 148 1.39 -18.45 4.84
N THR A 149 0.53 -19.45 4.79
CA THR A 149 0.91 -20.86 4.71
C THR A 149 0.49 -21.37 3.34
N LEU A 150 1.44 -21.91 2.59
CA LEU A 150 1.18 -22.47 1.27
C LEU A 150 1.13 -24.00 1.37
N LEU A 151 0.02 -24.60 0.95
CA LEU A 151 -0.13 -26.05 0.83
C LEU A 151 -0.21 -26.42 -0.66
N GLY A 152 0.81 -27.13 -1.14
CA GLY A 152 0.72 -27.85 -2.41
C GLY A 152 -0.23 -29.04 -2.27
N LEU A 153 -1.12 -29.25 -3.24
CA LEU A 153 -2.00 -30.44 -3.29
C LEU A 153 -1.25 -31.73 -3.67
N ASP A 154 0.05 -31.63 -3.84
CA ASP A 154 1.04 -32.68 -3.95
C ASP A 154 1.53 -33.05 -2.54
N SER A 155 1.50 -34.34 -2.24
CA SER A 155 1.76 -34.93 -0.93
C SER A 155 3.19 -34.76 -0.38
N HIS A 156 3.99 -33.82 -0.90
CA HIS A 156 5.33 -33.53 -0.42
C HIS A 156 5.60 -32.02 -0.32
N PRO A 157 6.31 -31.56 0.73
CA PRO A 157 6.63 -30.15 0.91
C PRO A 157 7.47 -29.62 -0.25
N ILE A 158 7.08 -28.46 -0.78
CA ILE A 158 7.89 -27.66 -1.69
C ILE A 158 8.81 -26.81 -0.82
N GLU A 159 10.11 -27.14 -0.81
CA GLU A 159 11.13 -26.35 -0.10
C GLU A 159 11.41 -25.01 -0.82
N PRO A 160 11.80 -23.97 -0.06
CA PRO A 160 11.93 -22.58 -0.52
C PRO A 160 13.05 -22.32 -1.53
#